data_AF-A0A963N8T3-F1
#
_entry.id   AF-A0A963N8T3-F1
#
_cell.length_a   1.000
_cell.length_b   1.000
_cell.length_c   1.000
_cell.angle_alpha   90.00
_cell.angle_beta   90.00
_cell.angle_gamma   90.00
#
_symmetry.space_group_name_H-M   'P 1'
#
loop_
_entity.id
_entity.type
_entity.pdbx_description
1 polymer ?
#
loop_
_entity_poly.entity_id
_entity_poly.type
_entity_poly.pdbx_seq_one_letter_code
_entity_poly.pdbx_strand_id
1 'polypeptide(L)'
;MTEKQQDTFFIPVLLIALSLVVWFAFQASQLNQERAQLGQLRSNQDATYQNAQKMRAQLDALASGTQKLASAGNKNAQAVVNALQQRGITINSEARPAQ
;
A
#
# COMPACT_ATOMS: atom_id res chain seq x y z
N MET A 1 -64.41 28.10 -5.13
CA MET A 1 -63.75 26.87 -5.64
C MET A 1 -62.24 27.03 -5.43
N THR A 2 -61.75 26.88 -4.20
CA THR A 2 -60.33 27.05 -3.84
C THR A 2 -60.03 26.20 -2.63
N GLU A 3 -60.05 24.88 -2.80
CA GLU A 3 -59.73 23.95 -1.69
C GLU A 3 -58.94 22.71 -2.13
N LYS A 4 -58.63 22.55 -3.44
CA LYS A 4 -57.85 21.39 -3.95
C LYS A 4 -56.36 21.65 -4.19
N GLN A 5 -55.88 22.88 -3.98
CA GLN A 5 -54.53 23.26 -4.42
C GLN A 5 -53.44 23.01 -3.36
N GLN A 6 -53.82 22.85 -2.08
CA GLN A 6 -52.88 22.65 -0.98
C GLN A 6 -52.38 21.19 -0.89
N ASP A 7 -53.24 20.20 -1.11
CA ASP A 7 -52.84 18.78 -1.12
C ASP A 7 -51.97 18.42 -2.33
N THR A 8 -52.19 19.08 -3.46
CA THR A 8 -51.46 18.80 -4.71
C THR A 8 -50.00 19.27 -4.66
N PHE A 9 -49.66 20.28 -3.84
CA PHE A 9 -48.28 20.77 -3.71
C PHE A 9 -47.47 20.01 -2.65
N PHE A 10 -48.13 19.42 -1.66
CA PHE A 10 -47.46 18.66 -0.61
C PHE A 10 -46.83 17.35 -1.12
N ILE A 11 -47.55 16.61 -1.97
CA ILE A 11 -47.09 15.34 -2.56
C ILE A 11 -45.77 15.49 -3.35
N PRO A 12 -45.61 16.42 -4.31
CA PRO A 12 -44.36 16.57 -5.05
C PRO A 12 -43.20 17.01 -4.14
N VAL A 13 -43.44 17.86 -3.14
CA VAL A 13 -42.40 18.25 -2.17
C VAL A 13 -41.96 17.05 -1.32
N LEU A 14 -42.90 16.22 -0.88
CA LEU A 14 -42.59 15.01 -0.12
C LEU A 14 -41.80 14.00 -0.98
N LEU A 15 -42.17 13.84 -2.25
CA LEU A 15 -41.44 12.98 -3.19
C LEU A 15 -40.01 13.47 -3.44
N ILE A 16 -39.80 14.78 -3.54
CA ILE A 16 -38.46 15.39 -3.65
C ILE A 16 -37.65 15.16 -2.36
N ALA A 17 -38.28 15.33 -1.20
CA ALA A 17 -37.61 15.06 0.07
C ALA A 17 -37.20 13.58 0.19
N LEU A 18 -38.08 12.65 -0.18
CA LEU A 18 -37.78 11.22 -0.23
C LEU A 18 -36.66 10.89 -1.22
N SER A 19 -36.70 11.47 -2.43
CA SER A 19 -35.67 11.22 -3.43
C SER A 19 -34.29 11.72 -2.97
N LEU A 20 -34.23 12.87 -2.29
CA LEU A 20 -33.01 13.36 -1.67
C LEU A 20 -32.49 12.41 -0.58
N VAL A 21 -33.37 11.91 0.29
CA VAL A 21 -32.98 10.94 1.34
C VAL A 21 -32.40 9.67 0.71
N VAL A 22 -33.05 9.13 -0.32
CA VAL A 22 -32.55 7.94 -1.03
C VAL A 22 -31.21 8.23 -1.72
N TRP A 23 -31.08 9.40 -2.35
CA TRP A 23 -29.83 9.83 -2.98
C TRP A 23 -28.68 9.92 -1.98
N PHE A 24 -28.91 10.56 -0.82
CA PHE A 24 -27.92 10.67 0.24
C PHE A 24 -27.57 9.30 0.84
N ALA A 25 -28.55 8.43 1.08
CA ALA A 25 -28.30 7.07 1.56
C ALA A 25 -27.45 6.27 0.56
N PHE A 26 -27.74 6.40 -0.73
CA PHE A 26 -26.96 5.77 -1.78
C PHE A 26 -25.53 6.32 -1.85
N GLN A 27 -25.35 7.65 -1.77
CA GLN A 27 -24.04 8.30 -1.77
C GLN A 27 -23.21 7.91 -0.54
N ALA A 28 -23.84 7.81 0.64
CA ALA A 28 -23.18 7.34 1.86
C ALA A 28 -22.75 5.87 1.76
N SER A 29 -23.57 5.02 1.15
CA SER A 29 -23.22 3.62 0.89
C SER A 29 -22.02 3.50 -0.06
N GLN A 30 -22.00 4.27 -1.16
CA GLN A 30 -20.86 4.30 -2.08
C GLN A 30 -19.58 4.75 -1.37
N LEU A 31 -19.64 5.80 -0.55
CA LEU A 31 -18.47 6.29 0.19
C LEU A 31 -17.91 5.24 1.16
N ASN A 32 -18.78 4.48 1.83
CA ASN A 32 -18.35 3.39 2.71
C ASN A 32 -17.68 2.25 1.93
N GLN A 33 -18.17 1.94 0.72
CA GLN A 33 -17.54 0.94 -0.15
C GLN A 33 -16.16 1.40 -0.63
N GLU A 34 -16.01 2.66 -1.03
CA GLU A 34 -14.73 3.23 -1.43
C GLU A 34 -13.71 3.19 -0.28
N ARG A 35 -14.14 3.54 0.94
CA ARG A 35 -13.28 3.41 2.14
C ARG A 35 -12.83 1.98 2.37
N ALA A 36 -13.71 1.00 2.23
CA ALA A 36 -13.36 -0.41 2.36
C ALA A 36 -12.36 -0.85 1.28
N GLN A 37 -12.53 -0.40 0.03
CA GLN A 37 -11.60 -0.69 -1.07
C GLN A 37 -10.21 -0.08 -0.83
N LEU A 38 -10.14 1.16 -0.35
CA LEU A 38 -8.86 1.81 0.00
C LEU A 38 -8.16 1.10 1.16
N GLY A 39 -8.92 0.67 2.17
CA GLY A 39 -8.41 -0.14 3.27
C GLY A 39 -7.83 -1.47 2.80
N GLN A 40 -8.55 -2.15 1.89
CA GLN A 40 -8.07 -3.40 1.29
C GLN A 40 -6.80 -3.19 0.45
N LEU A 41 -6.74 -2.12 -0.34
CA LEU A 41 -5.55 -1.80 -1.13
C LEU A 41 -4.34 -1.50 -0.23
N ARG A 42 -4.57 -0.85 0.92
CA ARG A 42 -3.51 -0.64 1.92
C ARG A 42 -3.03 -1.96 2.52
N SER A 43 -3.95 -2.84 2.92
CA SER A 43 -3.63 -4.20 3.40
C SER A 43 -2.82 -5.00 2.37
N ASN A 44 -3.12 -4.87 1.08
CA ASN A 44 -2.40 -5.56 0.01
C ASN A 44 -0.97 -5.01 -0.17
N GLN A 45 -0.75 -3.73 0.12
CA GLN A 45 0.58 -3.12 0.09
C GLN A 45 1.44 -3.55 1.28
N ASP A 46 0.85 -3.81 2.45
CA ASP A 46 1.60 -4.30 3.62
C ASP A 46 2.25 -5.66 3.35
N ALA A 47 1.55 -6.57 2.68
CA ALA A 47 2.12 -7.87 2.27
C ALA A 47 3.29 -7.70 1.29
N THR A 48 3.14 -6.82 0.31
CA THR A 48 4.20 -6.51 -0.68
C THR A 48 5.42 -5.91 0.01
N TYR A 49 5.20 -4.99 0.95
CA TYR A 49 6.26 -4.35 1.71
C TYR A 49 7.00 -5.33 2.63
N GLN A 50 6.29 -6.20 3.34
CA GLN A 50 6.91 -7.25 4.16
C GLN A 50 7.74 -8.22 3.32
N ASN A 51 7.25 -8.62 2.15
CA ASN A 51 7.99 -9.49 1.24
C ASN A 51 9.26 -8.80 0.70
N ALA A 52 9.17 -7.51 0.36
CA ALA A 52 10.33 -6.72 -0.05
C ALA A 52 11.36 -6.58 1.08
N GLN A 53 10.92 -6.37 2.34
CA GLN A 53 11.82 -6.35 3.49
C GLN A 53 12.53 -7.70 3.69
N LYS A 54 11.80 -8.82 3.61
CA LYS A 54 12.40 -10.16 3.71
C LYS A 54 13.43 -10.40 2.61
N MET A 55 13.11 -10.05 1.37
CA MET A 55 14.04 -10.15 0.24
C MET A 55 15.28 -9.30 0.46
N ARG A 56 15.11 -8.06 0.94
CA ARG A 56 16.23 -7.18 1.28
C ARG A 56 17.12 -7.79 2.37
N ALA A 57 16.54 -8.30 3.45
CA ALA A 57 17.29 -8.95 4.52
C ALA A 57 18.08 -10.17 4.03
N GLN A 58 17.50 -10.97 3.12
CA GLN A 58 18.21 -12.10 2.49
C GLN A 58 19.36 -11.63 1.60
N LEU A 59 19.16 -10.58 0.81
CA LEU A 59 20.22 -9.99 -0.02
C LEU A 59 21.34 -9.40 0.83
N ASP A 60 21.01 -8.70 1.91
CA ASP A 60 22.00 -8.15 2.85
C ASP A 60 22.79 -9.27 3.54
N ALA A 61 22.13 -10.38 3.92
CA ALA A 61 22.79 -11.55 4.48
C ALA A 61 23.77 -12.19 3.47
N LEU A 62 23.36 -12.36 2.21
CA LEU A 62 24.23 -12.89 1.14
C LEU A 62 25.40 -11.95 0.86
N ALA A 63 25.15 -10.64 0.79
CA ALA A 63 26.20 -9.64 0.59
C ALA A 63 27.22 -9.67 1.74
N SER A 64 26.74 -9.72 2.99
CA SER A 64 27.62 -9.81 4.17
C SER A 64 28.43 -11.12 4.20
N GLY A 65 27.82 -12.25 3.83
CA GLY A 65 28.50 -13.54 3.74
C GLY A 65 29.56 -13.56 2.64
N THR A 66 29.23 -13.01 1.47
CA THR A 66 30.16 -12.87 0.35
C THR A 66 31.33 -11.95 0.72
N GLN A 67 31.06 -10.86 1.41
CA GLN A 67 32.09 -9.95 1.90
C GLN A 67 33.01 -10.64 2.92
N LYS A 68 32.46 -11.39 3.89
CA LYS A 68 33.27 -12.18 4.83
C LYS A 68 34.15 -13.21 4.11
N LEU A 69 33.62 -13.90 3.10
CA LEU A 69 34.38 -14.83 2.28
C LEU A 69 35.48 -14.12 1.48
N ALA A 70 35.20 -12.93 0.94
CA ALA A 70 36.18 -12.12 0.23
C ALA A 70 37.33 -11.67 1.16
N SER A 71 36.99 -11.21 2.37
CA SER A 71 37.96 -10.85 3.42
C SER A 71 38.76 -12.04 3.93
N ALA A 72 38.17 -13.24 3.95
CA ALA A 72 38.86 -14.49 4.30
C ALA A 72 39.78 -15.03 3.18
N GLY A 73 39.94 -14.29 2.06
CA GLY A 73 40.87 -14.63 0.99
C GLY A 73 40.26 -15.46 -0.16
N ASN A 74 38.94 -15.62 -0.22
CA ASN A 74 38.29 -16.31 -1.33
C ASN A 74 38.28 -15.43 -2.60
N LYS A 75 39.04 -15.84 -3.62
CA LYS A 75 39.18 -15.12 -4.90
C LYS A 75 37.87 -14.93 -5.65
N ASN A 76 36.95 -15.91 -5.60
CA ASN A 76 35.66 -15.82 -6.27
C ASN A 76 34.75 -14.79 -5.58
N ALA A 77 34.77 -14.76 -4.25
CA ALA A 77 33.99 -13.78 -3.49
C ALA A 77 34.52 -12.34 -3.68
N GLN A 78 35.84 -12.16 -3.78
CA GLN A 78 36.45 -10.85 -4.11
C GLN A 78 36.02 -10.35 -5.50
N ALA A 79 35.95 -11.23 -6.50
CA ALA A 79 35.47 -10.86 -7.83
C ALA A 79 34.00 -10.37 -7.80
N VAL A 80 33.15 -11.01 -6.98
CA VAL A 80 31.75 -10.60 -6.80
C VAL A 80 31.65 -9.24 -6.09
N VAL A 81 32.41 -9.02 -5.02
CA VAL A 81 32.45 -7.73 -4.31
C VAL A 81 32.92 -6.60 -5.21
N ASN A 82 33.97 -6.83 -5.99
CA ASN A 82 34.51 -5.84 -6.93
C ASN A 82 33.50 -5.51 -8.03
N ALA A 83 32.79 -6.50 -8.57
CA ALA A 83 31.73 -6.28 -9.57
C ALA A 83 30.53 -5.50 -8.98
N LEU A 84 30.21 -5.72 -7.70
CA LEU A 84 29.16 -4.96 -6.99
C LEU A 84 29.59 -3.52 -6.72
N GLN A 85 30.84 -3.29 -6.31
CA GLN A 85 31.42 -1.94 -6.18
C GLN A 85 31.45 -1.19 -7.52
N GLN A 86 31.82 -1.85 -8.62
CA GLN A 86 31.81 -1.25 -9.97
C GLN A 86 30.41 -0.82 -10.41
N ARG A 87 29.36 -1.46 -9.89
CA ARG A 87 27.95 -1.11 -10.14
C ARG A 87 27.40 -0.08 -9.13
N GLY A 88 28.25 0.50 -8.28
CA GLY A 88 27.87 1.49 -7.28
C GLY A 88 27.18 0.91 -6.04
N ILE A 89 27.19 -0.42 -5.86
CA ILE A 89 26.62 -1.08 -4.69
C ILE A 89 27.76 -1.35 -3.71
N THR A 90 27.95 -0.44 -2.75
CA THR A 90 28.93 -0.63 -1.68
C THR A 90 28.37 -1.60 -0.64
N ILE A 91 28.94 -2.80 -0.57
CA ILE A 91 28.62 -3.78 0.47
C ILE A 91 29.31 -3.34 1.77
N ASN A 92 28.56 -2.71 2.67
CA ASN A 92 29.06 -2.37 4.00
C ASN A 92 29.17 -3.64 4.85
N SER A 93 30.40 -4.06 5.13
CA SER A 93 30.72 -5.25 5.92
C SER A 93 30.32 -5.08 7.41
N GLU A 94 30.09 -3.84 7.84
CA GLU A 94 29.76 -3.45 9.21
C GLU A 94 28.27 -3.17 9.45
N ALA A 95 27.39 -3.49 8.49
CA ALA A 95 25.95 -3.48 8.73
C ALA A 95 25.59 -4.57 9.76
N ARG A 96 25.79 -4.23 11.03
CA ARG A 96 25.28 -4.95 12.19
C ARG A 96 23.78 -5.18 11.94
N PRO A 97 23.27 -6.41 12.10
CA PRO A 97 21.84 -6.64 11.94
C PRO A 97 21.11 -5.68 12.88
N ALA A 98 20.17 -4.90 12.34
CA ALA A 98 19.24 -4.15 13.17
C ALA A 98 18.52 -5.18 14.05
N GLN A 99 18.82 -5.13 15.36
CA GLN A 99 18.09 -5.88 16.38
C GLN A 99 16.67 -5.35 16.49
#